data_AF-V5FQG4-F1
#
_entry.id   AF-V5FQG4-F1
#
_cell.length_a   1.000
_cell.length_b   1.000
_cell.length_c   1.000
_cell.angle_alpha   90.00
_cell.angle_beta   90.00
_cell.angle_gamma   90.00
#
_symmetry.space_group_name_H-M   'P 1'
#
loop_
_entity.id
_entity.type
_entity.pdbx_description
1 polymer ?
#
loop_
_entity_poly.entity_id
_entity_poly.type
_entity_poly.pdbx_seq_one_letter_code
_entity_poly.pdbx_strand_id
1 'polypeptide(L)'
;GSLTGFTDEVLSSLFAVKSELYNRKFELKVNDVRFVSHPTLLQLRTKQDASGIMLINIVFALQALASHSVVKCYHDLSKRMGIVLKHEEKRCGYISEQTQLMTSV
;
A
#
# COMPACT_ATOMS: atom_id res chain seq x y z
N GLY A 1 -1.11 -1.77 20.54
CA GLY A 1 -1.79 -0.56 20.05
C GLY A 1 -3.12 -0.99 19.49
N SER A 2 -4.21 -0.35 19.90
CA SER A 2 -5.55 -0.64 19.39
C SER A 2 -5.98 0.53 18.50
N LEU A 3 -6.26 0.27 17.23
CA LEU A 3 -6.85 1.26 16.32
C LEU A 3 -8.37 1.09 16.38
N THR A 4 -9.03 1.79 17.30
CA THR A 4 -10.48 1.75 17.48
C THR A 4 -11.09 3.10 17.18
N GLY A 5 -12.29 3.12 16.60
CA GLY A 5 -13.06 4.35 16.34
C GLY A 5 -12.84 5.01 14.99
N PHE A 6 -12.20 4.34 14.03
CA PHE A 6 -12.13 4.78 12.63
C PHE A 6 -12.99 3.86 11.76
N THR A 7 -13.80 4.43 10.87
CA THR A 7 -14.53 3.65 9.86
C THR A 7 -13.61 3.30 8.69
N ASP A 8 -13.97 2.26 7.95
CA ASP A 8 -13.23 1.84 6.75
C ASP A 8 -13.17 2.95 5.70
N GLU A 9 -14.19 3.81 5.62
CA GLU A 9 -14.23 4.97 4.72
C GLU A 9 -13.15 5.99 5.07
N VAL A 10 -12.97 6.27 6.36
CA VAL A 10 -11.95 7.19 6.85
C VAL A 10 -10.56 6.62 6.60
N LEU A 11 -10.34 5.33 6.89
CA LEU A 11 -9.05 4.67 6.64
C LEU A 11 -8.73 4.59 5.15
N SER A 12 -9.73 4.29 4.31
CA SER A 12 -9.61 4.27 2.85
C SER A 12 -9.21 5.64 2.33
N SER A 13 -9.88 6.70 2.78
CA SER A 13 -9.55 8.08 2.39
C SER A 13 -8.15 8.51 2.87
N LEU A 14 -7.75 8.09 4.07
CA LEU A 14 -6.47 8.44 4.68
C LEU A 14 -5.28 7.78 3.97
N PHE A 15 -5.47 6.54 3.51
CA PHE A 15 -4.44 5.75 2.83
C PHE A 15 -4.57 5.73 1.32
N ALA A 16 -5.60 6.40 0.77
CA ALA A 16 -5.74 6.67 -0.65
C ALA A 16 -4.48 7.38 -1.15
N VAL A 17 -3.79 6.76 -2.08
CA VAL A 17 -2.49 7.26 -2.52
C VAL A 17 -2.70 8.40 -3.51
N LYS A 18 -2.22 9.59 -3.13
CA LYS A 18 -2.00 10.66 -4.10
C LYS A 18 -0.78 10.33 -4.95
N SER A 19 -0.90 10.50 -6.27
CA SER A 19 0.18 10.24 -7.23
C SER A 19 1.48 10.98 -6.90
N GLU A 20 1.39 12.11 -6.21
CA GLU A 20 2.51 12.94 -5.73
C GLU A 20 3.38 12.27 -4.64
N LEU A 21 2.85 11.27 -3.95
CA LEU A 21 3.54 10.52 -2.89
C LEU A 21 4.24 9.24 -3.40
N TYR A 22 4.21 9.01 -4.71
CA TYR A 22 4.83 7.84 -5.32
C TYR A 22 6.34 7.75 -5.02
N ASN A 23 6.81 6.56 -4.63
CA ASN A 23 8.20 6.25 -4.22
C ASN A 23 8.74 7.10 -3.05
N ARG A 24 7.87 7.78 -2.30
CA ARG A 24 8.25 8.48 -1.08
C ARG A 24 7.86 7.66 0.13
N LYS A 25 8.66 7.78 1.20
CA LYS A 25 8.30 7.24 2.49
C LYS A 25 7.02 7.93 2.97
N PHE A 26 6.00 7.15 3.28
CA PHE A 26 4.81 7.62 3.97
C PHE A 26 4.90 7.22 5.44
N GLU A 27 4.75 8.19 6.33
CA GLU A 27 4.68 7.99 7.77
C GLU A 27 3.64 8.94 8.33
N LEU A 28 2.63 8.39 9.02
CA LEU A 28 1.56 9.15 9.65
C LEU A 28 1.38 8.65 11.07
N LYS A 29 1.38 9.55 12.06
CA LYS A 29 1.09 9.22 13.46
C LYS A 29 -0.29 9.75 13.83
N VAL A 30 -1.18 8.86 14.25
CA VAL A 30 -2.49 9.19 14.81
C VAL A 30 -2.60 8.49 16.16
N ASN A 31 -2.76 9.28 17.22
CA ASN A 31 -2.78 8.78 18.60
C ASN A 31 -1.54 7.89 18.89
N ASP A 32 -1.76 6.69 19.40
CA ASP A 32 -0.74 5.71 19.74
C ASP A 32 -0.37 4.76 18.59
N VAL A 33 -0.76 5.11 17.37
CA VAL A 33 -0.49 4.33 16.16
C VAL A 33 0.32 5.15 15.16
N ARG A 34 1.35 4.54 14.60
CA ARG A 34 2.19 5.09 13.53
C ARG A 34 2.05 4.21 12.30
N PHE A 35 1.43 4.75 11.27
CA PHE A 35 1.28 4.14 9.96
C PHE A 35 2.54 4.37 9.13
N VAL A 36 3.07 3.31 8.53
CA VAL A 36 4.28 3.35 7.73
C VAL A 36 4.02 2.62 6.41
N SER A 37 4.37 3.25 5.29
CA SER A 37 4.23 2.62 3.98
C SER A 37 5.20 3.16 2.92
N HIS A 38 5.23 2.47 1.78
CA HIS A 38 5.94 2.85 0.58
C HIS A 38 5.05 2.58 -0.64
N PRO A 39 4.29 3.58 -1.11
CA PRO A 39 3.37 3.40 -2.23
C PRO A 39 4.11 2.99 -3.51
N THR A 40 3.60 1.95 -4.17
CA THR A 40 4.21 1.34 -5.36
C THR A 40 3.29 1.44 -6.57
N LEU A 41 3.86 1.85 -7.71
CA LEU A 41 3.18 1.95 -8.98
C LEU A 41 3.31 0.65 -9.76
N LEU A 42 2.17 0.10 -10.15
CA LEU A 42 2.04 -1.07 -10.99
C LEU A 42 1.58 -0.64 -12.39
N GLN A 43 2.22 -1.21 -13.40
CA GLN A 43 1.74 -1.13 -14.77
C GLN A 43 0.89 -2.37 -15.04
N LEU A 44 -0.40 -2.16 -15.26
CA LEU A 44 -1.34 -3.21 -15.58
C LEU A 44 -1.27 -3.50 -17.08
N ARG A 45 -1.19 -4.78 -17.43
CA ARG A 45 -1.32 -5.23 -18.83
C ARG A 45 -2.76 -5.60 -19.09
N THR A 46 -3.51 -4.73 -19.76
CA THR A 46 -4.82 -5.14 -20.30
C THR A 46 -4.62 -5.83 -21.65
N LYS A 47 -5.52 -6.76 -21.98
CA LYS A 47 -5.50 -7.50 -23.27
C LYS A 47 -5.82 -6.60 -24.49
N GLN A 48 -6.01 -5.29 -24.32
CA GLN A 48 -6.51 -4.35 -25.33
C GLN A 48 -5.55 -3.15 -25.57
N ASP A 49 -4.24 -3.34 -25.42
CA ASP A 49 -3.20 -2.31 -25.67
C ASP A 49 -3.26 -1.02 -24.83
N ALA A 50 -4.24 -0.88 -23.93
CA ALA A 50 -4.28 0.19 -22.94
C ALA A 50 -3.49 -0.22 -21.68
N SER A 51 -2.27 0.31 -21.52
CA SER A 51 -1.54 0.15 -20.25
C SER A 51 -2.23 0.94 -19.15
N GLY A 52 -2.94 0.23 -18.26
CA GLY A 52 -3.51 0.82 -17.05
C GLY A 52 -2.42 1.08 -16.02
N ILE A 53 -2.63 2.08 -15.16
CA ILE A 53 -1.74 2.36 -14.02
C ILE A 53 -2.52 2.12 -12.74
N MET A 54 -1.96 1.34 -11.82
CA MET A 54 -2.52 1.14 -10.49
C MET A 54 -1.50 1.49 -9.42
N LEU A 55 -1.89 2.27 -8.42
CA LEU A 55 -1.08 2.47 -7.22
C LEU A 55 -1.55 1.54 -6.11
N ILE A 56 -0.60 0.82 -5.52
CA ILE A 56 -0.82 0.02 -4.31
C ILE A 56 -0.13 0.68 -3.13
N ASN A 57 -0.83 0.74 -2.01
CA ASN A 57 -0.30 1.15 -0.72
C ASN A 57 -0.36 0.00 0.28
N ILE A 58 0.78 -0.50 0.73
CA ILE A 58 0.84 -1.47 1.82
C ILE A 58 1.20 -0.72 3.09
N VAL A 59 0.22 -0.57 3.98
CA VAL A 59 0.36 0.21 5.21
C VAL A 59 0.50 -0.70 6.41
N PHE A 60 1.59 -0.51 7.17
CA PHE A 60 1.79 -1.16 8.46
C PHE A 60 1.41 -0.22 9.59
N ALA A 61 0.59 -0.69 10.52
CA ALA A 61 0.24 0.03 11.74
C ALA A 61 1.16 -0.42 12.88
N LEU A 62 2.06 0.46 13.31
CA LEU A 62 2.99 0.24 14.42
C LEU A 62 2.54 0.99 15.66
N GLN A 63 3.05 0.61 16.83
CA GLN A 63 2.89 1.45 18.03
C GLN A 63 3.64 2.78 17.85
N ALA A 64 3.07 3.89 18.32
CA ALA A 64 3.64 5.22 18.18
C ALA A 64 5.06 5.35 18.76
N LEU A 65 5.37 4.55 19.79
CA LEU A 65 6.66 4.51 20.49
C LEU A 65 7.67 3.54 19.87
N ALA A 66 7.33 2.89 18.75
CA ALA A 66 8.26 2.01 18.06
C ALA A 66 9.55 2.76 17.70
N SER A 67 10.69 2.09 17.89
CA SER A 67 12.00 2.68 17.62
C SER A 67 12.17 3.00 16.14
N HIS A 68 13.06 3.96 15.84
CA HIS A 68 13.36 4.37 14.46
C HIS A 68 13.85 3.20 13.58
N SER A 69 14.57 2.22 14.15
CA SER A 69 15.03 1.04 13.41
C SER A 69 13.88 0.13 12.99
N VAL A 70 12.89 -0.06 13.87
CA VAL A 70 11.68 -0.84 13.58
C VAL A 70 10.85 -0.13 12.50
N VAL A 71 10.61 1.17 12.65
CA VAL A 71 9.90 1.99 11.64
C VAL A 71 10.59 1.89 10.28
N LYS A 72 11.92 1.99 10.24
CA LYS A 72 12.70 1.84 9.01
C LYS A 72 12.57 0.43 8.43
N CYS A 73 12.62 -0.62 9.25
CA CYS A 73 12.47 -1.99 8.81
C CYS A 73 11.11 -2.23 8.11
N TYR A 74 10.01 -1.74 8.69
CA TYR A 74 8.68 -1.87 8.10
C TYR A 74 8.50 -1.02 6.82
N HIS A 75 9.14 0.16 6.76
CA HIS A 75 9.22 0.90 5.51
C HIS A 75 9.93 0.08 4.42
N ASP A 76 11.11 -0.47 4.72
CA ASP A 76 11.89 -1.25 3.76
C ASP A 76 11.16 -2.54 3.36
N LEU A 77 10.42 -3.16 4.29
CA LEU A 77 9.54 -4.28 4.02
C LEU A 77 8.43 -3.90 3.04
N SER A 78 7.72 -2.79 3.28
CA SER A 78 6.64 -2.34 2.38
C SER A 78 7.16 -2.10 0.95
N LYS A 79 8.36 -1.51 0.82
CA LYS A 79 9.04 -1.33 -0.47
C LYS A 79 9.35 -2.66 -1.15
N ARG A 80 9.87 -3.65 -0.42
CA ARG A 80 10.17 -4.98 -0.96
C ARG A 80 8.90 -5.71 -1.41
N MET A 81 7.82 -5.62 -0.63
CA MET A 81 6.53 -6.18 -1.04
C MET A 81 6.03 -5.54 -2.33
N GLY A 82 6.16 -4.22 -2.50
CA GLY A 82 5.85 -3.54 -3.75
C GLY A 82 6.59 -4.12 -4.97
N ILE A 83 7.88 -4.44 -4.81
CA ILE A 83 8.68 -5.09 -5.87
C ILE A 83 8.12 -6.47 -6.19
N VAL A 84 7.79 -7.27 -5.17
CA VAL A 84 7.20 -8.60 -5.35
C VAL A 84 5.85 -8.51 -6.07
N LEU A 85 4.95 -7.63 -5.65
CA LEU A 85 3.65 -7.47 -6.32
C LEU A 85 3.81 -7.00 -7.77
N LYS A 86 4.79 -6.14 -8.05
CA LYS A 86 5.12 -5.74 -9.42
C LYS A 86 5.61 -6.89 -10.27
N HIS A 87 6.43 -7.77 -9.68
CA HIS A 87 6.85 -8.99 -10.35
C HIS A 87 5.67 -9.93 -10.62
N GLU A 88 4.81 -10.16 -9.63
CA GLU A 88 3.65 -11.05 -9.76
C GLU A 88 2.62 -10.54 -10.77
N GLU A 89 2.38 -9.23 -10.80
CA GLU A 89 1.54 -8.63 -11.84
C GLU A 89 2.14 -8.85 -13.24
N LYS A 90 3.45 -8.67 -13.40
CA LYS A 90 4.13 -8.91 -14.68
C LYS A 90 4.14 -10.40 -15.07
N ARG A 91 4.27 -11.30 -14.09
CA ARG A 91 4.44 -12.74 -14.30
C ARG A 91 3.14 -13.39 -14.75
N CYS A 92 2.03 -13.11 -14.06
CA CYS A 92 0.77 -13.80 -14.28
C CYS A 92 -0.46 -12.89 -14.13
N GLY A 93 -0.30 -11.58 -13.99
CA GLY A 93 -1.43 -10.67 -13.78
C GLY A 93 -2.12 -10.89 -12.44
N TYR A 94 -1.40 -11.42 -11.43
CA TYR A 94 -1.98 -11.82 -10.15
C TYR A 94 -2.78 -10.69 -9.49
N ILE A 95 -2.26 -9.46 -9.54
CA ILE A 95 -2.88 -8.32 -8.87
C ILE A 95 -4.15 -7.91 -9.61
N SER A 96 -4.11 -7.89 -10.94
CA SER A 96 -5.29 -7.67 -11.78
C SER A 96 -6.40 -8.68 -11.46
N GLU A 97 -6.06 -9.96 -11.35
CA GLU A 97 -7.00 -11.04 -11.01
C GLU A 97 -7.59 -10.85 -9.61
N GLN A 98 -6.75 -10.63 -8.59
CA GLN A 98 -7.23 -10.45 -7.22
C GLN A 98 -8.08 -9.17 -7.06
N THR A 99 -7.75 -8.09 -7.78
CA THR A 99 -8.53 -6.85 -7.75
C THR A 99 -9.94 -7.05 -8.30
N GLN A 100 -10.08 -7.84 -9.37
CA GLN A 100 -11.39 -8.21 -9.91
C GLN A 100 -12.21 -9.01 -8.91
N LEU A 101 -11.59 -10.00 -8.25
CA LEU A 101 -12.24 -10.81 -7.22
C LEU A 101 -12.70 -9.98 -6.01
N MET A 102 -11.90 -8.99 -5.58
CA MET A 102 -12.27 -8.11 -4.47
C MET A 102 -13.44 -7.16 -4.81
N THR A 103 -13.59 -6.81 -6.09
CA THR A 103 -14.66 -5.89 -6.56
C THR A 103 -15.93 -6.64 -6.96
N SER A 104 -15.87 -7.96 -7.19
CA SER A 104 -17.01 -8.78 -7.60
C SER A 104 -17.96 -9.17 -6.44
N VAL A 105 -17.97 -8.40 -5.35
CA VAL A 105 -18.82 -8.61 -4.17
C VAL A 105 -20.02 -7.66 -4.23
#